data_AF-T0ZA58-F1
#
_entry.id   AF-T0ZA58-F1
#
_cell.length_a   1.000
_cell.length_b   1.000
_cell.length_c   1.000
_cell.angle_alpha   90.00
_cell.angle_beta   90.00
_cell.angle_gamma   90.00
#
_symmetry.space_group_name_H-M   'P 1'
#
loop_
_entity.id
_entity.type
_entity.pdbx_description
1 polymer ?
#
loop_
_entity_poly.entity_id
_entity_poly.type
_entity_poly.pdbx_seq_one_letter_code
_entity_poly.pdbx_strand_id
1 'polypeptide(L)'
;MEPLQLCGDGEVFSFSIVHDAAEGFEMQVPYVLALVKTVEGPMLTGQIVDVDPAEVEIGMPVHAMFRKLREEGRAGVIHYGY
;
A
#
# COMPACT_ATOMS: atom_id res chain seq x y z
N MET A 1 2.57 -27.51 3.98
CA MET A 1 2.05 -26.15 4.19
C MET A 1 0.75 -26.06 3.44
N GLU A 2 -0.29 -25.56 4.11
CA GLU A 2 -1.60 -25.31 3.50
C GLU A 2 -1.76 -23.81 3.27
N PRO A 3 -2.41 -23.37 2.17
CA PRO A 3 -2.71 -21.95 1.96
C PRO A 3 -3.62 -21.41 3.06
N LEU A 4 -3.31 -20.22 3.58
CA LEU A 4 -4.16 -19.46 4.49
C LEU A 4 -4.60 -18.18 3.80
N GLN A 5 -5.91 -17.96 3.71
CA GLN A 5 -6.48 -16.70 3.21
C GLN A 5 -6.52 -15.69 4.37
N LEU A 6 -5.85 -14.56 4.19
CA LEU A 6 -5.90 -13.43 5.13
C LEU A 6 -7.19 -12.62 4.88
N CYS A 7 -7.74 -11.99 5.92
CA CYS A 7 -8.99 -11.21 5.85
C CYS A 7 -8.80 -9.83 5.21
N GLY A 8 -7.56 -9.34 5.14
CA GLY A 8 -7.21 -8.04 4.55
C GLY A 8 -7.16 -6.89 5.56
N ASP A 9 -7.59 -7.10 6.81
CA ASP A 9 -7.51 -6.08 7.86
C ASP A 9 -6.11 -6.02 8.48
N GLY A 10 -5.71 -4.82 8.89
CA GLY A 10 -4.47 -4.60 9.62
C GLY A 10 -4.37 -3.21 10.25
N GLU A 11 -3.19 -2.93 10.81
CA GLU A 11 -2.85 -1.64 11.40
C GLU A 11 -1.53 -1.11 10.81
N VAL A 12 -1.44 0.20 10.62
CA VAL A 12 -0.18 0.85 10.22
C VAL A 12 0.85 0.67 11.33
N PHE A 13 1.88 -0.13 11.09
CA PHE A 13 2.96 -0.36 12.05
C PHE A 13 4.01 0.76 11.99
N SER A 14 4.37 1.18 10.77
CA SER A 14 5.29 2.28 10.49
C SER A 14 5.03 2.78 9.07
N PHE A 15 5.31 4.06 8.80
CA PHE A 15 5.14 4.61 7.46
C PHE A 15 6.17 5.69 7.14
N SER A 16 6.25 6.05 5.86
CA SER A 16 6.99 7.20 5.35
C SER A 16 6.15 7.90 4.28
N ILE A 17 6.28 9.22 4.19
CA ILE A 17 5.66 10.02 3.14
C ILE A 17 6.71 10.25 2.05
N VAL A 18 6.49 9.65 0.88
CA VAL A 18 7.38 9.76 -0.27
C VAL A 18 7.07 11.05 -1.01
N HIS A 19 8.01 11.98 -0.95
CA HIS A 19 7.92 13.30 -1.60
C HIS A 19 8.71 13.37 -2.92
N ASP A 20 9.58 12.41 -3.17
CA ASP A 20 10.34 12.28 -4.41
C ASP A 20 10.28 10.82 -4.84
N ALA A 21 9.60 10.56 -5.95
CA ALA A 21 9.26 9.22 -6.39
C ALA A 21 10.25 8.70 -7.44
N ALA A 22 10.43 7.39 -7.45
CA ALA A 22 11.12 6.71 -8.54
C ALA A 22 10.35 6.86 -9.87
N GLU A 23 11.05 6.62 -10.98
CA GLU A 23 10.49 6.71 -12.32
C GLU A 23 9.24 5.82 -12.45
N GLY A 24 8.12 6.41 -12.90
CA GLY A 24 6.81 5.74 -13.05
C GLY A 24 5.85 5.88 -11.85
N PHE A 25 6.27 6.52 -10.75
CA PHE A 25 5.43 6.79 -9.57
C PHE A 25 5.22 8.29 -9.30
N GLU A 26 5.69 9.15 -10.21
CA GLU A 26 5.71 10.61 -10.05
C GLU A 26 4.31 11.21 -9.89
N MET A 27 3.30 10.60 -10.54
CA MET A 27 1.91 11.06 -10.45
C MET A 27 1.23 10.76 -9.10
N GLN A 28 1.89 10.01 -8.22
CA GLN A 28 1.35 9.65 -6.90
C GLN A 28 1.94 10.50 -5.78
N VAL A 29 2.91 11.37 -6.05
CA VAL A 29 3.54 12.19 -5.01
C VAL A 29 2.61 13.31 -4.52
N PRO A 30 2.51 13.55 -3.20
CA PRO A 30 3.03 12.71 -2.11
C PRO A 30 2.13 11.50 -1.86
N TYR A 31 2.74 10.33 -1.60
CA TYR A 31 2.02 9.13 -1.16
C TYR A 31 2.63 8.54 0.11
N VAL A 32 1.80 7.80 0.85
CA VAL A 32 2.21 7.11 2.06
C VAL A 32 2.61 5.68 1.72
N LEU A 33 3.84 5.30 2.04
CA LEU A 33 4.31 3.92 1.99
C LEU A 33 4.37 3.38 3.42
N ALA A 34 3.65 2.31 3.71
CA ALA A 34 3.51 1.77 5.05
C ALA A 34 3.91 0.29 5.13
N LEU A 35 4.42 -0.06 6.31
CA LEU A 35 4.43 -1.41 6.83
C LEU A 35 3.12 -1.62 7.59
N VAL A 36 2.33 -2.61 7.19
CA VAL A 36 1.04 -2.96 7.78
C VAL A 36 1.18 -4.30 8.48
N LYS A 37 0.78 -4.35 9.75
CA LYS A 37 0.66 -5.60 10.50
C LYS A 37 -0.75 -6.14 10.32
N THR A 38 -0.90 -7.28 9.64
CA THR A 38 -2.23 -7.88 9.47
C THR A 38 -2.70 -8.50 10.79
N VAL A 39 -4.02 -8.68 10.94
CA VAL A 39 -4.59 -9.27 12.16
C VAL A 39 -4.11 -10.70 12.42
N GLU A 40 -3.76 -11.45 11.38
CA GLU A 40 -3.22 -12.80 11.47
C GLU A 40 -1.71 -12.83 11.82
N GLY A 41 -1.02 -11.69 11.78
CA GLY A 41 0.37 -11.54 12.21
C GLY A 41 1.42 -11.19 11.12
N PRO A 42 1.28 -11.59 9.84
CA PRO A 42 2.22 -11.16 8.80
C PRO A 42 2.37 -9.64 8.69
N MET A 43 3.56 -9.22 8.25
CA MET A 43 3.88 -7.83 7.94
C MET A 43 3.90 -7.66 6.42
N LEU A 44 3.11 -6.72 5.90
CA LEU A 44 3.03 -6.40 4.48
C LEU A 44 3.52 -4.98 4.22
N THR A 45 4.07 -4.72 3.04
CA THR A 45 4.39 -3.37 2.57
C THR A 45 3.39 -2.97 1.49
N GLY A 46 2.80 -1.78 1.62
CA GLY A 46 1.81 -1.28 0.68
C GLY A 46 1.63 0.23 0.79
N GLN A 47 0.91 0.82 -0.16
CA GLN A 47 0.54 2.24 -0.09
C GLN A 47 -0.73 2.41 0.74
N ILE A 48 -0.79 3.46 1.56
CA ILE A 48 -2.05 3.89 2.17
C ILE A 48 -2.69 4.92 1.24
N VAL A 49 -3.96 4.69 0.91
CA VAL A 49 -4.73 5.48 -0.05
C VAL A 49 -6.06 5.91 0.58
N ASP A 50 -6.78 6.81 -0.10
CA ASP A 50 -8.08 7.35 0.33
C ASP A 50 -8.03 8.10 1.68
N VAL A 51 -6.86 8.64 2.03
CA VAL A 51 -6.60 9.47 3.21
C VAL A 51 -5.59 10.56 2.85
N ASP A 52 -5.66 11.71 3.51
CA ASP A 52 -4.60 12.72 3.39
C ASP A 52 -3.31 12.16 4.02
N PRO A 53 -2.15 12.21 3.33
CA PRO A 53 -0.89 11.75 3.88
C PRO A 53 -0.53 12.34 5.26
N ALA A 54 -0.98 13.58 5.54
CA ALA A 54 -0.74 14.25 6.82
C ALA A 54 -1.59 13.69 7.98
N GLU A 55 -2.64 12.92 7.69
CA GLU A 55 -3.54 12.33 8.67
C GLU A 55 -3.17 10.89 9.02
N VAL A 56 -2.20 10.27 8.33
CA VAL A 56 -1.78 8.89 8.64
C VAL A 56 -0.99 8.83 9.94
N GLU A 57 -1.37 7.89 10.80
CA GLU A 57 -0.76 7.67 12.11
C GLU A 57 -0.42 6.19 12.32
N ILE A 58 0.59 5.92 13.15
CA ILE A 58 0.89 4.55 13.61
C ILE A 58 -0.28 4.03 14.46
N GLY A 59 -0.73 2.81 14.17
CA GLY A 59 -1.91 2.19 14.78
C GLY A 59 -3.21 2.47 14.03
N MET A 60 -3.20 3.27 12.96
CA MET A 60 -4.39 3.51 12.14
C MET A 60 -4.89 2.19 11.53
N PRO A 61 -6.19 1.85 11.69
CA PRO A 61 -6.76 0.66 11.09
C PRO A 61 -6.88 0.83 9.58
N VAL A 62 -6.54 -0.22 8.82
CA VAL A 62 -6.54 -0.23 7.36
C VAL A 62 -7.11 -1.55 6.83
N HIS A 63 -7.57 -1.53 5.57
CA HIS A 63 -8.08 -2.70 4.87
C HIS A 63 -7.46 -2.79 3.46
N ALA A 64 -7.04 -3.99 3.06
CA ALA A 64 -6.46 -4.23 1.74
C ALA A 64 -7.49 -4.00 0.62
N MET A 65 -7.10 -3.30 -0.45
CA MET A 65 -7.98 -2.97 -1.57
C MET A 65 -7.31 -3.29 -2.90
N PHE A 66 -8.09 -3.82 -3.85
CA PHE A 66 -7.58 -4.10 -5.19
C PHE A 66 -7.38 -2.81 -5.98
N ARG A 67 -6.14 -2.52 -6.37
CA ARG A 67 -5.75 -1.28 -7.08
C ARG A 67 -4.83 -1.56 -8.25
N LYS A 68 -4.85 -0.65 -9.23
CA LYS A 68 -3.82 -0.58 -10.28
C LYS A 68 -2.55 -0.01 -9.66
N LEU A 69 -1.50 -0.82 -9.57
CA LEU A 69 -0.22 -0.44 -8.96
C LEU A 69 0.66 0.31 -9.95
N ARG A 70 0.77 -0.20 -11.18
CA ARG A 70 1.57 0.42 -12.25
C ARG A 70 1.19 -0.10 -13.64
N GLU A 71 1.65 0.58 -14.67
CA GLU A 71 1.51 0.17 -16.07
C GLU A 71 2.87 0.24 -16.77
N GLU A 72 3.21 -0.78 -17.56
CA GLU A 72 4.47 -0.85 -18.31
C GLU A 72 4.39 -0.09 -19.64
N GLY A 73 4.07 1.20 -19.57
CA GLY A 73 3.88 2.05 -20.74
C GLY A 73 2.65 1.70 -21.58
N ARG A 74 2.41 2.48 -22.64
CA ARG A 74 1.12 2.52 -23.38
C ARG A 74 0.65 1.18 -23.98
N ALA A 75 1.56 0.24 -24.24
CA ALA A 75 1.24 -1.08 -24.81
C ALA A 75 1.67 -2.23 -23.90
N GLY A 76 2.06 -1.95 -22.65
CA GLY A 76 2.53 -2.94 -21.70
C GLY A 76 1.45 -3.43 -20.75
N VAL A 77 1.87 -4.26 -19.79
CA VAL A 77 0.98 -4.90 -18.82
C VAL A 77 0.59 -3.90 -17.73
N ILE A 78 -0.68 -3.97 -17.33
CA ILE A 78 -1.17 -3.30 -16.13
C ILE A 78 -1.05 -4.26 -14.95
N HIS A 79 -0.29 -3.85 -13.95
CA HIS A 79 -0.11 -4.60 -12.71
C HIS A 79 -1.14 -4.17 -11.69
N TYR A 80 -1.90 -5.13 -11.17
CA TYR A 80 -2.84 -4.91 -10.08
C TYR A 80 -2.38 -5.65 -8.83
N GLY A 81 -2.78 -5.15 -7.66
CA GLY A 81 -2.47 -5.74 -6.37
C GLY A 81 -3.18 -5.01 -5.25
N TYR A 82 -2.61 -5.13 -4.05
CA TYR A 82 -3.04 -4.44 -2.83
C TYR A 82 -2.11 -3.26 -2.51
#